data_AF-A0AAW5SC60-F1
#
_entry.id   AF-A0AAW5SC60-F1
#
_cell.length_a   1.000
_cell.length_b   1.000
_cell.length_c   1.000
_cell.angle_alpha   90.00
_cell.angle_beta   90.00
_cell.angle_gamma   90.00
#
_symmetry.space_group_name_H-M   'P 1'
#
loop_
_entity.id
_entity.type
_entity.pdbx_description
1 polymer ?
#
loop_
_entity_poly.entity_id
_entity_poly.type
_entity_poly.pdbx_seq_one_letter_code
_entity_poly.pdbx_strand_id
1 'polypeptide(L)'
;MGTVSQLPSAAEPIRELHRQIEELAAHAATAYIRTAPIRVEDRNGWPCHIWYESKDINVVSMDGSVGIEPTEHFDYYPDTTFFTGRNQAREIAQALLSASAYVADHPPADEMSSDGANRQPGEEIP
;
A
#
# COMPACT_ATOMS: atom_id res chain seq x y z
N MET A 1 18.66 30.08 43.34
CA MET A 1 18.88 28.68 42.93
C MET A 1 17.52 28.04 42.72
N GLY A 2 17.26 27.52 41.52
CA GLY A 2 16.06 26.75 41.21
C GLY A 2 16.34 25.96 39.94
N THR A 3 16.85 24.74 40.09
CA THR A 3 17.08 23.81 38.98
C THR A 3 15.72 23.35 38.47
N VAL A 4 15.33 23.82 37.29
CA VAL A 4 14.16 23.34 36.56
C VAL A 4 14.45 21.88 36.18
N SER A 5 13.78 20.95 36.86
CA SER A 5 13.84 19.53 36.52
C SER A 5 13.10 19.34 35.19
N GLN A 6 13.84 19.15 34.10
CA GLN A 6 13.24 18.74 32.83
C GLN A 6 12.76 17.30 32.99
N LEU A 7 11.44 17.12 32.92
CA LEU A 7 10.83 15.79 32.80
C LEU A 7 11.32 15.13 31.50
N PRO A 8 11.66 13.83 31.52
CA PRO A 8 12.06 13.12 30.31
C PRO A 8 10.95 13.23 29.25
N SER A 9 11.32 13.66 28.05
CA SER A 9 10.38 13.91 26.97
C SER A 9 9.66 12.62 26.58
N ALA A 10 8.32 12.64 26.58
CA ALA A 10 7.47 11.52 26.17
C ALA A 10 7.58 11.19 24.66
N ALA A 11 8.35 11.97 23.90
CA ALA A 11 8.48 11.83 22.45
C ALA A 11 9.16 10.52 22.01
N GLU A 12 10.06 9.95 22.80
CA GLU A 12 10.66 8.64 22.49
C GLU A 12 9.66 7.50 22.75
N PRO A 13 9.01 7.41 23.93
CA PRO A 13 7.97 6.42 24.17
C PRO A 13 6.82 6.45 23.14
N ILE A 14 6.41 7.63 22.70
CA ILE A 14 5.34 7.78 21.68
C ILE A 14 5.81 7.30 20.31
N ARG A 15 7.06 7.59 19.91
CA ARG A 15 7.61 7.10 18.64
C ARG A 15 7.76 5.58 18.65
N GLU A 16 8.21 5.01 19.75
CA GLU A 16 8.33 3.57 19.90
C GLU A 16 6.95 2.89 19.89
N LEU A 17 5.92 3.51 20.49
CA LEU A 17 4.54 3.01 20.42
C LEU A 17 4.00 3.05 18.99
N HIS A 18 4.25 4.12 18.23
CA HIS A 18 3.84 4.20 16.82
C HIS A 18 4.50 3.10 15.98
N ARG A 19 5.81 2.90 16.15
CA ARG A 19 6.57 1.85 15.47
C ARG A 19 5.98 0.47 15.75
N GLN A 20 5.62 0.18 17.01
CA GLN A 20 5.01 -1.09 17.40
C GLN A 20 3.61 -1.27 16.83
N ILE A 21 2.82 -0.20 16.70
CA ILE A 21 1.49 -0.24 16.07
C ILE A 21 1.63 -0.53 14.57
N GLU A 22 2.59 0.09 13.89
CA GLU A 22 2.87 -0.16 12.47
C GLU A 22 3.38 -1.58 12.23
N GLU A 23 4.30 -2.08 13.06
CA GLU A 23 4.74 -3.47 13.01
C GLU A 23 3.57 -4.44 13.23
N LEU A 24 2.68 -4.14 14.18
CA LEU A 24 1.49 -4.95 14.43
C LEU A 24 0.50 -4.88 13.27
N ALA A 25 0.33 -3.73 12.63
CA ALA A 25 -0.54 -3.55 11.47
C ALA A 25 0.03 -4.28 10.23
N ALA A 26 1.34 -4.23 10.01
CA ALA A 26 2.04 -4.98 8.96
C ALA A 26 1.96 -6.50 9.21
N HIS A 27 2.14 -6.94 10.47
CA HIS A 27 1.95 -8.33 10.87
C HIS A 27 0.48 -8.78 10.76
N ALA A 28 -0.48 -7.92 11.06
CA ALA A 28 -1.91 -8.21 10.88
C ALA A 28 -2.30 -8.28 9.40
N ALA A 29 -1.75 -7.40 8.56
CA ALA A 29 -1.94 -7.41 7.11
C ALA A 29 -1.34 -8.67 6.46
N THR A 30 -0.19 -9.16 6.97
CA THR A 30 0.39 -10.45 6.58
C THR A 30 -0.29 -11.66 7.23
N ALA A 31 -0.94 -11.51 8.39
CA ALA A 31 -1.76 -12.56 9.02
C ALA A 31 -3.12 -12.76 8.32
N TYR A 32 -3.59 -11.78 7.53
CA TYR A 32 -4.72 -11.92 6.62
C TYR A 32 -4.33 -12.56 5.28
N ILE A 33 -3.45 -13.56 5.28
CA ILE A 33 -3.37 -14.48 4.14
C ILE A 33 -4.72 -15.18 4.05
N ARG A 34 -5.54 -14.74 3.09
CA ARG A 34 -6.79 -15.42 2.76
C ARG A 34 -6.44 -16.86 2.41
N THR A 35 -7.06 -17.80 3.12
CA THR A 35 -6.87 -19.24 2.91
C THR A 35 -7.83 -19.80 1.86
N ALA A 36 -8.83 -19.01 1.45
CA ALA A 36 -9.77 -19.30 0.39
C ALA A 36 -9.93 -18.09 -0.54
N PRO A 37 -10.16 -18.30 -1.85
CA PRO A 37 -10.49 -17.22 -2.77
C PRO A 37 -11.82 -16.58 -2.39
N ILE A 38 -12.02 -15.33 -2.79
CA ILE A 38 -13.29 -14.59 -2.66
C ILE A 38 -14.40 -15.36 -3.37
N ARG A 39 -14.11 -15.81 -4.58
CA ARG A 39 -15.02 -16.56 -5.45
C ARG A 39 -14.23 -17.34 -6.49
N VAL A 40 -14.88 -18.34 -7.08
CA VAL A 40 -14.32 -19.15 -8.16
C VAL A 40 -15.25 -19.02 -9.37
N GLU A 41 -14.67 -18.73 -10.53
CA GLU A 41 -15.36 -18.67 -11.82
C GLU A 41 -14.96 -19.85 -12.70
N ASP A 42 -15.89 -20.30 -13.53
CA ASP A 42 -15.57 -21.16 -14.67
C ASP A 42 -15.18 -20.27 -15.87
N ARG A 43 -13.93 -20.37 -16.30
CA ARG A 43 -13.41 -19.71 -17.49
C ARG A 43 -13.06 -20.76 -18.54
N ASN A 44 -14.02 -21.04 -19.42
CA ASN A 44 -13.86 -21.99 -20.53
C ASN A 44 -13.48 -23.42 -20.07
N GLY A 45 -14.10 -23.91 -18.99
CA GLY A 45 -13.85 -25.23 -18.42
C GLY A 45 -12.71 -25.28 -17.41
N TRP A 46 -12.11 -24.13 -17.07
CA TRP A 46 -11.01 -24.02 -16.12
C TRP A 46 -11.42 -23.19 -14.90
N PRO A 47 -11.20 -23.69 -13.67
CA PRO A 47 -11.50 -22.93 -12.47
C PRO A 47 -10.51 -21.78 -12.29
N CYS A 48 -11.03 -20.55 -12.37
CA CYS A 48 -10.30 -19.33 -12.05
C CYS A 48 -10.66 -18.89 -10.63
N HIS A 49 -9.67 -18.88 -9.74
CA HIS A 49 -9.87 -18.50 -8.34
C HIS A 49 -9.50 -17.03 -8.16
N ILE A 50 -10.42 -16.22 -7.65
CA ILE A 50 -10.23 -14.77 -7.48
C ILE A 50 -9.89 -14.47 -6.03
N TRP A 51 -8.74 -13.86 -5.78
CA TRP A 51 -8.19 -13.61 -4.44
C TRP A 51 -8.33 -12.14 -4.01
N TYR A 52 -8.30 -11.23 -4.99
CA TYR A 52 -8.54 -9.80 -4.85
C TYR A 52 -9.35 -9.31 -6.05
N GLU A 53 -10.29 -8.41 -5.81
CA GLU A 53 -11.17 -7.82 -6.82
C GLU A 53 -11.40 -6.35 -6.45
N SER A 54 -11.08 -5.45 -7.37
CA SER A 54 -11.39 -4.03 -7.26
C SER A 54 -12.04 -3.53 -8.55
N LYS A 55 -12.40 -2.24 -8.59
CA LYS A 55 -12.89 -1.62 -9.81
C LYS A 55 -11.85 -1.67 -10.94
N ASP A 56 -10.56 -1.74 -10.62
CA ASP A 56 -9.47 -1.49 -11.57
C ASP A 56 -8.65 -2.75 -11.88
N ILE A 57 -8.40 -3.62 -10.89
CA ILE A 57 -7.61 -4.84 -11.07
C ILE A 57 -8.17 -6.03 -10.29
N ASN A 58 -7.90 -7.23 -10.79
CA ASN A 58 -8.12 -8.48 -10.10
C ASN A 58 -6.81 -9.24 -9.89
N VAL A 59 -6.70 -9.98 -8.78
CA VAL A 59 -5.65 -10.98 -8.57
C VAL A 59 -6.29 -12.35 -8.61
N VAL A 60 -5.81 -13.19 -9.52
CA VAL A 60 -6.39 -14.49 -9.83
C VAL A 60 -5.36 -15.61 -9.73
N SER A 61 -5.81 -16.85 -9.56
CA SER A 61 -4.97 -18.03 -9.79
C SER A 61 -5.68 -19.06 -10.65
N MET A 62 -4.97 -19.57 -11.65
CA MET A 62 -5.47 -20.53 -12.63
C MET A 62 -4.29 -21.40 -13.10
N ASP A 63 -4.53 -22.71 -13.22
CA ASP A 63 -3.54 -23.69 -13.69
C ASP A 63 -2.15 -23.58 -13.00
N GLY A 64 -2.15 -23.49 -11.66
CA GLY A 64 -0.92 -23.39 -10.87
C GLY A 64 -0.16 -22.06 -10.98
N SER A 65 -0.67 -21.10 -11.74
CA SER A 65 -0.11 -19.76 -11.90
C SER A 65 -0.93 -18.71 -11.15
N VAL A 66 -0.29 -17.60 -10.80
CA VAL A 66 -0.95 -16.40 -10.24
C VAL A 66 -0.94 -15.33 -11.32
N GLY A 67 -2.05 -14.64 -11.51
CA GLY A 67 -2.17 -13.57 -12.50
C GLY A 67 -2.70 -12.27 -11.91
N ILE A 68 -2.33 -11.16 -12.54
CA ILE A 68 -3.00 -9.87 -12.39
C ILE A 68 -3.66 -9.57 -13.71
N GLU A 69 -4.94 -9.23 -13.67
CA GLU A 69 -5.67 -8.76 -14.84
C GLU A 69 -6.29 -7.40 -14.55
N PRO A 70 -6.28 -6.48 -15.53
CA PRO A 70 -7.10 -5.29 -15.46
C PRO A 70 -8.58 -5.69 -15.40
N THR A 71 -9.43 -4.78 -14.98
CA THR A 71 -10.89 -4.85 -15.24
C THR A 71 -11.23 -3.99 -16.47
N GLU A 72 -12.53 -3.90 -16.80
CA GLU A 72 -13.03 -3.06 -17.91
C GLU A 72 -12.57 -1.59 -17.87
N HIS A 73 -12.09 -1.07 -16.73
CA HIS A 73 -11.66 0.32 -16.62
C HIS A 73 -10.35 0.65 -17.34
N PHE A 74 -9.54 -0.35 -17.70
CA PHE A 74 -8.24 -0.14 -18.35
C PHE A 74 -8.28 -0.15 -19.88
N ASP A 75 -9.46 -0.09 -20.51
CA ASP A 75 -9.70 -0.12 -21.98
C ASP A 75 -9.16 -1.35 -22.74
N TYR A 76 -8.28 -2.15 -22.13
CA TYR A 76 -7.57 -3.30 -22.70
C TYR A 76 -7.82 -4.57 -21.87
N TYR A 77 -9.08 -4.85 -21.56
CA TYR A 77 -9.50 -6.08 -20.87
C TYR A 77 -9.79 -7.22 -21.87
N PRO A 78 -9.37 -8.48 -21.58
CA PRO A 78 -8.43 -8.92 -20.56
C PRO A 78 -6.99 -8.99 -21.10
N ASP A 79 -6.08 -8.19 -20.55
CA ASP A 79 -4.62 -8.39 -20.70
C ASP A 79 -4.05 -8.96 -19.38
N THR A 80 -4.21 -10.27 -19.20
CA THR A 80 -3.78 -10.95 -17.98
C THR A 80 -2.28 -11.25 -18.02
N THR A 81 -1.53 -10.74 -17.05
CA THR A 81 -0.14 -11.13 -16.84
C THR A 81 -0.05 -12.25 -15.82
N PHE A 82 0.42 -13.43 -16.24
CA PHE A 82 0.65 -14.58 -15.36
C PHE A 82 2.11 -14.68 -14.91
N PHE A 83 2.29 -14.91 -13.61
CA PHE A 83 3.57 -15.19 -12.98
C PHE A 83 3.79 -16.69 -12.92
N THR A 84 4.74 -17.19 -13.70
CA THR A 84 5.05 -18.62 -13.84
C THR A 84 6.25 -19.06 -13.01
N GLY A 85 7.03 -18.11 -12.46
CA GLY A 85 8.14 -18.40 -11.57
C GLY A 85 7.66 -18.87 -10.19
N ARG A 86 8.31 -19.90 -9.63
CA ARG A 86 7.93 -20.57 -8.37
C ARG A 86 7.69 -19.61 -7.18
N ASN A 87 8.42 -18.50 -7.14
CA ASN A 87 8.33 -17.48 -6.08
C ASN A 87 8.00 -16.08 -6.59
N GLN A 88 7.81 -15.91 -7.90
CA GLN A 88 7.72 -14.58 -8.53
C GLN A 88 6.58 -13.74 -7.94
N ALA A 89 5.41 -14.33 -7.72
CA ALA A 89 4.29 -13.64 -7.08
C ALA A 89 4.61 -13.15 -5.66
N ARG A 90 5.41 -13.90 -4.89
CA ARG A 90 5.83 -13.51 -3.54
C ARG A 90 6.84 -12.37 -3.60
N GLU A 91 7.79 -12.43 -4.51
CA GLU A 91 8.78 -11.37 -4.73
C GLU A 91 8.11 -10.06 -5.16
N ILE A 92 7.12 -10.13 -6.05
CA ILE A 92 6.30 -8.98 -6.45
C ILE A 92 5.52 -8.42 -5.26
N ALA A 93 4.89 -9.28 -4.45
CA ALA A 93 4.18 -8.83 -3.25
C ALA A 93 5.11 -8.08 -2.28
N GLN A 94 6.34 -8.57 -2.08
CA GLN A 94 7.35 -7.89 -1.26
C GLN A 94 7.80 -6.56 -1.87
N ALA A 95 7.97 -6.50 -3.19
CA ALA A 95 8.31 -5.27 -3.89
C ALA A 95 7.19 -4.23 -3.79
N LEU A 96 5.92 -4.64 -3.92
CA LEU A 96 4.75 -3.78 -3.75
C LEU A 96 4.65 -3.21 -2.33
N LEU A 97 4.86 -4.05 -1.30
CA LEU A 97 4.90 -3.60 0.09
C LEU A 97 6.01 -2.58 0.31
N SER A 98 7.21 -2.86 -0.21
CA SER A 98 8.37 -1.97 -0.10
C SER A 98 8.14 -0.63 -0.80
N ALA A 99 7.57 -0.66 -2.01
CA ALA A 99 7.24 0.55 -2.77
C ALA A 99 6.17 1.39 -2.06
N SER A 100 5.13 0.74 -1.52
CA SER A 100 4.08 1.42 -0.76
C SER A 100 4.63 2.13 0.49
N ALA A 101 5.52 1.46 1.23
CA ALA A 101 6.18 2.07 2.39
C ALA A 101 7.05 3.27 1.98
N TYR A 102 7.84 3.11 0.91
CA TYR A 102 8.68 4.19 0.40
C TYR A 102 7.86 5.43 0.01
N VAL A 103 6.75 5.27 -0.72
CA VAL A 103 5.89 6.38 -1.13
C VAL A 103 5.22 7.06 0.06
N ALA A 104 4.84 6.32 1.10
CA ALA A 104 4.27 6.92 2.32
C ALA A 104 5.24 7.89 3.01
N ASP A 105 6.55 7.58 2.98
CA ASP A 105 7.60 8.45 3.53
C ASP A 105 8.07 9.54 2.56
N HIS A 106 7.69 9.44 1.27
CA HIS A 106 8.09 10.35 0.20
C HIS A 106 6.85 10.78 -0.61
N PRO A 107 5.94 11.55 0.02
CA PRO A 107 4.71 11.96 -0.65
C PRO A 107 5.00 12.81 -1.89
N PRO A 108 4.07 12.82 -2.87
CA PRO A 108 4.26 13.58 -4.10
C PRO A 108 4.55 15.06 -3.81
N ALA A 109 5.46 15.66 -4.58
CA ALA A 109 5.86 17.07 -4.42
C ALA A 109 4.68 18.06 -4.48
N ASP A 110 3.57 17.67 -5.15
CA ASP A 110 2.36 18.49 -5.27
C ASP A 110 1.59 18.63 -3.95
N GLU A 111 1.75 17.71 -2.99
CA GLU A 111 1.13 17.82 -1.67
C GLU A 111 1.87 18.81 -0.76
N MET A 112 3.18 18.98 -0.93
CA MET A 112 4.00 19.93 -0.16
C MET A 112 3.78 21.41 -0.54
N SER A 113 3.13 21.70 -1.67
CA SER A 113 2.89 23.08 -2.13
C SER A 113 1.63 23.72 -1.54
N SER A 114 0.78 22.95 -0.86
CA SER A 114 -0.48 23.45 -0.29
C SER A 114 -0.32 24.23 1.04
N ASP A 115 0.81 24.08 1.74
CA ASP A 115 1.11 24.79 2.99
C ASP A 115 1.89 26.11 2.82
N GLY A 116 2.33 26.42 1.58
CA GLY A 116 3.21 27.56 1.30
C GLY A 116 2.53 28.84 0.79
N ALA A 117 1.25 28.78 0.40
CA ALA A 117 0.63 29.84 -0.40
C ALA A 117 -0.25 30.84 0.38
N ASN A 118 -0.08 30.98 1.70
CA ASN A 118 -0.81 31.97 2.51
C ASN A 118 0.10 32.89 3.34
N ARG A 119 1.12 33.48 2.71
CA ARG A 119 1.70 34.75 3.18
C ARG A 119 1.29 35.86 2.21
N GLN A 120 0.28 36.63 2.60
CA GLN A 120 0.01 37.93 2.00
C GLN A 120 1.24 38.83 2.19
N PRO A 121 1.80 39.45 1.14
CA PRO A 121 2.64 40.61 1.30
C PRO A 121 1.75 41.85 1.17
N GLY A 122 1.35 42.41 2.30
CA GLY A 122 0.86 43.78 2.41
C GLY A 122 1.93 44.67 3.02
N GLU A 123 2.09 45.86 2.43
CA GLU A 123 2.79 47.08 2.91
C GLU A 123 4.34 47.00 2.90
N GLU A 124 5.08 47.93 2.29
CA GLU A 124 4.96 49.40 2.33
C GLU A 124 5.31 50.14 1.02
N ILE A 125 4.90 51.40 1.05
CA ILE A 125 4.77 52.47 0.05
C ILE A 125 6.13 53.21 -0.12
N PRO A 126 6.33 53.99 -1.20
CA PRO A 126 6.23 55.45 -1.03
C PRO A 126 5.27 56.16 -1.98
#